data_AF-A0A2H9P3Y5-F1
#
_entry.id   AF-A0A2H9P3Y5-F1
#
_cell.length_a   1.000
_cell.length_b   1.000
_cell.length_c   1.000
_cell.angle_alpha   90.00
_cell.angle_beta   90.00
_cell.angle_gamma   90.00
#
_symmetry.space_group_name_H-M   'P 1'
#
loop_
_entity.id
_entity.type
_entity.pdbx_description
1 polymer ?
#
loop_
_entity_poly.entity_id
_entity_poly.type
_entity_poly.pdbx_seq_one_letter_code
_entity_poly.pdbx_strand_id
1 'polypeptide(L)'
;MSDANYRATLVILNDVEAHGMVQFNKAYCDEDFFKNFLDFEKSFSNSIHKLVSKSNTFQENNPEMTVFTIYSELSYIISHLDVINKFLKVVINPSMLKGGFDESTALHQMITKICNKMQYSEKLKKSIRGLFLVDFRNAISTQQYMIYKNDDLVIYPKDDALKKHFNIKDLADYSLQVMTMLEAMIDWSNGGKKSVDSSTNALYSLVNDMKKQVELLDKKLDRLY
;
A
#
# COMPACT_ATOMS: atom_id res chain seq x y z
N MET A 1 -5.70 16.15 3.03
CA MET A 1 -4.48 15.39 2.69
C MET A 1 -4.74 14.18 1.79
N SER A 2 -5.93 13.55 1.79
CA SER A 2 -6.21 12.38 0.94
C SER A 2 -5.99 12.64 -0.57
N ASP A 3 -6.29 13.83 -1.06
CA ASP A 3 -6.10 14.14 -2.48
C ASP A 3 -4.60 14.16 -2.93
N ALA A 4 -3.65 14.45 -2.04
CA ALA A 4 -2.23 14.53 -2.41
C ALA A 4 -1.59 13.15 -2.60
N ASN A 5 -1.84 12.21 -1.69
CA ASN A 5 -1.32 10.84 -1.77
C ASN A 5 -1.95 10.09 -2.96
N TYR A 6 -3.24 10.31 -3.20
CA TYR A 6 -3.96 9.80 -4.36
C TYR A 6 -3.30 10.27 -5.67
N ARG A 7 -3.15 11.59 -5.84
CA ARG A 7 -2.54 12.18 -7.04
C ARG A 7 -1.09 11.75 -7.23
N ALA A 8 -0.29 11.70 -6.16
CA ALA A 8 1.08 11.25 -6.24
C ALA A 8 1.18 9.80 -6.72
N THR A 9 0.28 8.93 -6.25
CA THR A 9 0.21 7.53 -6.69
C THR A 9 -0.14 7.43 -8.16
N LEU A 10 -1.16 8.18 -8.63
CA LEU A 10 -1.50 8.22 -10.04
C LEU A 10 -0.36 8.72 -10.92
N VAL A 11 0.35 9.77 -10.51
CA VAL A 11 1.52 10.29 -11.25
C VAL A 11 2.57 9.20 -11.42
N ILE A 12 2.89 8.45 -10.37
CA ILE A 12 3.87 7.35 -10.43
C ILE A 12 3.39 6.24 -11.39
N LEU A 13 2.11 5.85 -11.32
CA LEU A 13 1.57 4.81 -12.20
C LEU A 13 1.52 5.24 -13.66
N ASN A 14 1.10 6.48 -13.93
CA ASN A 14 1.08 7.05 -15.27
C ASN A 14 2.49 7.19 -15.85
N ASP A 15 3.47 7.58 -15.04
CA ASP A 15 4.87 7.62 -15.43
C ASP A 15 5.36 6.22 -15.86
N VAL A 16 5.09 5.20 -15.03
CA VAL A 16 5.42 3.80 -15.31
C VAL A 16 4.76 3.33 -16.62
N GLU A 17 3.49 3.64 -16.83
CA GLU A 17 2.75 3.34 -18.05
C GLU A 17 3.35 4.00 -19.28
N ALA A 18 3.64 5.31 -19.20
CA ALA A 18 4.22 6.09 -20.29
C ALA A 18 5.61 5.58 -20.70
N HIS A 19 6.33 4.92 -19.80
CA HIS A 19 7.63 4.29 -20.08
C HIS A 19 7.52 2.83 -20.56
N GLY A 20 6.31 2.34 -20.85
CA GLY A 20 6.07 0.98 -21.35
C GLY A 20 6.46 -0.09 -20.34
N MET A 21 6.44 0.23 -19.04
CA MET A 21 6.82 -0.71 -17.99
C MET A 21 5.65 -1.56 -17.49
N VAL A 22 4.46 -1.41 -18.07
CA VAL A 22 3.26 -2.12 -17.65
C VAL A 22 3.12 -3.42 -18.44
N GLN A 23 2.90 -4.53 -17.74
CA GLN A 23 2.59 -5.84 -18.31
C GLN A 23 1.76 -6.64 -17.30
N PHE A 24 0.77 -7.40 -17.76
CA PHE A 24 -0.03 -8.24 -16.88
C PHE A 24 0.72 -9.54 -16.55
N ASN A 25 1.15 -9.67 -15.31
CA ASN A 25 1.83 -10.86 -14.82
C ASN A 25 0.83 -11.79 -14.13
N LYS A 26 0.23 -12.69 -14.91
CA LYS A 26 -0.73 -13.69 -14.39
C LYS A 26 -0.13 -14.54 -13.25
N ALA A 27 1.17 -14.80 -13.27
CA ALA A 27 1.86 -15.58 -12.24
C ALA A 27 1.80 -14.93 -10.84
N TYR A 28 1.66 -13.61 -10.76
CA TYR A 28 1.54 -12.87 -9.50
C TYR A 28 0.09 -12.48 -9.17
N CYS A 29 -0.86 -12.78 -10.08
CA CYS A 29 -2.27 -12.49 -9.91
C CYS A 29 -2.94 -13.62 -9.11
N ASP A 30 -2.96 -13.45 -7.79
CA ASP A 30 -3.60 -14.35 -6.85
C ASP A 30 -4.97 -13.77 -6.46
N GLU A 31 -6.01 -14.21 -7.16
CA GLU A 31 -7.36 -13.67 -6.97
C GLU A 31 -7.90 -13.92 -5.56
N ASP A 32 -7.52 -15.05 -4.94
CA ASP A 32 -8.02 -15.42 -3.61
C ASP A 32 -7.38 -14.57 -2.53
N PHE A 33 -6.10 -14.22 -2.67
CA PHE A 33 -5.45 -13.23 -1.82
C PHE A 33 -6.17 -11.87 -1.89
N PHE A 34 -6.47 -11.37 -3.09
CA PHE A 34 -7.15 -10.08 -3.23
C PHE A 34 -8.58 -10.14 -2.66
N LYS A 35 -9.36 -11.20 -2.93
CA LYS A 35 -10.70 -11.39 -2.33
C LYS A 35 -10.64 -11.42 -0.81
N ASN A 36 -9.71 -12.18 -0.24
CA ASN A 36 -9.52 -12.25 1.21
C ASN A 36 -9.18 -10.87 1.80
N PHE A 37 -8.28 -10.13 1.16
CA PHE A 37 -7.97 -8.77 1.62
C PHE A 37 -9.19 -7.84 1.61
N LEU A 38 -10.04 -7.92 0.58
CA LEU A 38 -11.25 -7.10 0.50
C LEU A 38 -12.27 -7.45 1.59
N ASP A 39 -12.43 -8.73 1.89
CA ASP A 39 -13.27 -9.20 3.00
C ASP A 39 -12.70 -8.77 4.35
N PHE A 40 -11.38 -8.80 4.50
CA PHE A 40 -10.66 -8.25 5.65
C PHE A 40 -10.91 -6.75 5.79
N GLU A 41 -10.70 -5.96 4.75
CA GLU A 41 -10.85 -4.50 4.78
C GLU A 41 -12.28 -4.11 5.22
N LYS A 42 -13.29 -4.78 4.65
CA LYS A 42 -14.69 -4.60 5.01
C LYS A 42 -14.97 -4.96 6.47
N SER A 43 -14.46 -6.09 6.93
CA SER A 43 -14.68 -6.56 8.30
C SER A 43 -13.94 -5.72 9.34
N PHE A 44 -12.70 -5.33 9.02
CA PHE A 44 -11.83 -4.52 9.86
C PHE A 44 -12.39 -3.12 10.03
N SER A 45 -12.76 -2.43 8.94
CA SER A 45 -13.32 -1.07 8.99
C SER A 45 -14.58 -1.02 9.86
N ASN A 46 -15.46 -2.01 9.70
CA ASN A 46 -16.66 -2.14 10.53
C ASN A 46 -16.36 -2.42 12.00
N SER A 47 -15.29 -3.16 12.29
CA SER A 47 -14.93 -3.57 13.64
C SER A 47 -14.18 -2.46 14.39
N ILE A 48 -13.19 -1.83 13.75
CA ILE A 48 -12.41 -0.73 14.34
C ILE A 48 -13.26 0.52 14.53
N HIS A 49 -14.16 0.87 13.59
CA HIS A 49 -15.08 1.98 13.82
C HIS A 49 -15.98 1.74 15.05
N LYS A 50 -16.41 0.50 15.29
CA LYS A 50 -17.14 0.12 16.51
C LYS A 50 -16.25 0.16 17.76
N LEU A 51 -14.97 -0.17 17.62
CA LEU A 51 -14.00 -0.23 18.73
C LEU A 51 -13.57 1.17 19.15
N VAL A 52 -13.27 2.06 18.19
CA VAL A 52 -12.95 3.48 18.40
C VAL A 52 -14.15 4.24 18.94
N SER A 53 -15.36 4.02 18.41
CA SER A 53 -16.57 4.67 18.96
C SER A 53 -16.91 4.21 20.38
N LYS A 54 -16.57 2.96 20.74
CA LYS A 54 -16.65 2.46 22.12
C LYS A 54 -15.47 2.91 22.98
N SER A 55 -14.30 3.22 22.42
CA SER A 55 -13.17 3.73 23.20
C SER A 55 -13.48 5.08 23.86
N ASN A 56 -14.33 5.91 23.24
CA ASN A 56 -14.87 7.12 23.87
C ASN A 56 -15.77 6.81 25.10
N THR A 57 -16.28 5.58 25.23
CA THR A 57 -17.00 5.09 26.42
C THR A 57 -16.08 4.39 27.42
N PHE A 58 -14.88 3.97 26.99
CA PHE A 58 -13.79 3.51 27.84
C PHE A 58 -12.82 4.66 28.11
N GLN A 59 -13.33 5.74 28.71
CA GLN A 59 -12.46 6.83 29.17
C GLN A 59 -11.52 6.30 30.27
N GLU A 60 -10.22 6.47 29.98
CA GLU A 60 -9.06 6.52 30.88
C GLU A 60 -8.45 5.17 31.35
N ASN A 61 -7.21 4.93 30.88
CA ASN A 61 -6.21 4.01 31.45
C ASN A 61 -6.44 2.50 31.29
N ASN A 62 -6.69 2.01 30.07
CA ASN A 62 -6.51 0.59 29.76
C ASN A 62 -5.29 0.38 28.83
N PRO A 63 -4.08 0.17 29.40
CA PRO A 63 -2.86 -0.05 28.63
C PRO A 63 -2.96 -1.21 27.64
N GLU A 64 -3.73 -2.24 27.96
CA GLU A 64 -3.93 -3.39 27.08
C GLU A 64 -4.74 -2.99 25.83
N MET A 65 -5.75 -2.13 25.98
CA MET A 65 -6.53 -1.58 24.86
C MET A 65 -5.70 -0.66 23.97
N THR A 66 -4.81 0.16 24.56
CA THR A 66 -3.83 0.96 23.82
C THR A 66 -2.94 0.09 22.95
N VAL A 67 -2.31 -0.94 23.54
CA VAL A 67 -1.41 -1.84 22.81
C VAL A 67 -2.16 -2.57 21.70
N PHE A 68 -3.38 -3.04 21.99
CA PHE A 68 -4.22 -3.71 21.00
C PHE A 68 -4.60 -2.79 19.83
N THR A 69 -4.93 -1.53 20.11
CA THR A 69 -5.30 -0.54 19.08
C THR A 69 -4.12 -0.23 18.17
N ILE A 70 -2.94 0.03 18.75
CA ILE A 70 -1.70 0.27 17.99
C ILE A 70 -1.36 -0.94 17.12
N TYR A 71 -1.40 -2.14 17.69
CA TYR A 71 -1.10 -3.36 16.94
C TYR A 71 -2.09 -3.60 15.80
N SER A 72 -3.37 -3.30 16.02
CA SER A 72 -4.42 -3.44 15.01
C SER A 72 -4.21 -2.46 13.84
N GLU A 73 -3.97 -1.18 14.12
CA GLU A 73 -3.67 -0.17 13.09
C GLU A 73 -2.39 -0.52 12.32
N LEU A 74 -1.33 -0.92 13.03
CA LEU A 74 -0.10 -1.39 12.43
C LEU A 74 -0.36 -2.58 11.47
N SER A 75 -1.15 -3.57 11.89
CA SER A 75 -1.50 -4.73 11.05
C SER A 75 -2.29 -4.33 9.82
N TYR A 76 -3.19 -3.35 9.95
CA TYR A 76 -3.96 -2.80 8.84
C TYR A 76 -3.07 -2.12 7.80
N ILE A 77 -2.15 -1.26 8.25
CA ILE A 77 -1.18 -0.58 7.39
C ILE A 77 -0.34 -1.61 6.63
N ILE A 78 0.20 -2.62 7.32
CA ILE A 78 1.04 -3.65 6.69
C ILE A 78 0.26 -4.46 5.67
N SER A 79 -0.98 -4.84 5.97
CA SER A 79 -1.83 -5.58 5.04
C SER A 79 -2.06 -4.81 3.72
N HIS A 80 -2.29 -3.50 3.81
CA HIS A 80 -2.42 -2.65 2.62
C HIS A 80 -1.11 -2.56 1.83
N LEU A 81 0.02 -2.40 2.52
CA LEU A 81 1.34 -2.35 1.86
C LEU A 81 1.69 -3.66 1.16
N ASP A 82 1.23 -4.80 1.68
CA ASP A 82 1.41 -6.11 1.03
C ASP A 82 0.53 -6.26 -0.21
N VAL A 83 -0.71 -5.78 -0.17
CA VAL A 83 -1.57 -5.70 -1.36
C VAL A 83 -0.98 -4.78 -2.41
N ILE A 84 -0.49 -3.61 -2.02
CA ILE A 84 0.20 -2.66 -2.90
C ILE A 84 1.42 -3.32 -3.54
N ASN A 85 2.23 -4.06 -2.77
CA ASN A 85 3.37 -4.80 -3.31
C ASN A 85 2.93 -5.86 -4.33
N LYS A 86 1.85 -6.60 -4.04
CA LYS A 86 1.33 -7.63 -4.94
C LYS A 86 0.73 -7.02 -6.21
N PHE A 87 0.01 -5.91 -6.09
CA PHE A 87 -0.49 -5.12 -7.22
C PHE A 87 0.67 -4.69 -8.14
N LEU A 88 1.74 -4.10 -7.58
CA LEU A 88 2.91 -3.72 -8.37
C LEU A 88 3.54 -4.90 -9.09
N LYS A 89 3.63 -6.07 -8.46
CA LYS A 89 4.13 -7.29 -9.12
C LYS A 89 3.22 -7.75 -10.26
N VAL A 90 1.90 -7.61 -10.11
CA VAL A 90 0.93 -7.93 -11.16
C VAL A 90 1.11 -7.03 -12.36
N VAL A 91 1.35 -5.72 -12.17
CA VAL A 91 1.28 -4.74 -13.27
C VAL A 91 2.62 -4.33 -13.86
N ILE A 92 3.76 -4.54 -13.17
CA ILE A 92 5.07 -4.12 -13.67
C ILE A 92 5.74 -5.24 -14.48
N ASN A 93 6.26 -4.94 -15.65
CA ASN A 93 7.06 -5.87 -16.44
C ASN A 93 8.41 -6.16 -15.75
N PRO A 94 8.68 -7.40 -15.29
CA PRO A 94 9.94 -7.72 -14.62
C PRO A 94 11.17 -7.55 -15.54
N SER A 95 11.04 -7.78 -16.84
CA SER A 95 12.16 -7.64 -17.79
C SER A 95 12.64 -6.19 -17.94
N MET A 96 11.77 -5.22 -17.62
CA MET A 96 12.09 -3.80 -17.70
C MET A 96 12.90 -3.31 -16.49
N LEU A 97 12.96 -4.10 -15.42
CA LEU A 97 13.68 -3.78 -14.18
C LEU A 97 15.02 -4.50 -14.12
N LYS A 98 16.07 -3.79 -13.69
CA LYS A 98 17.41 -4.37 -13.54
C LYS A 98 17.38 -5.54 -12.55
N GLY A 99 17.76 -6.72 -13.05
CA GLY A 99 17.78 -7.97 -12.29
C GLY A 99 16.39 -8.56 -12.02
N GLY A 100 15.34 -8.11 -12.72
CA GLY A 100 13.98 -8.64 -12.56
C GLY A 100 13.40 -8.47 -11.16
N PHE A 101 12.32 -9.19 -10.90
CA PHE A 101 11.78 -9.45 -9.57
C PHE A 101 11.00 -10.77 -9.58
N ASP A 102 10.72 -11.28 -8.39
CA ASP A 102 9.99 -12.52 -8.14
C ASP A 102 8.95 -12.35 -7.03
N GLU A 103 8.30 -13.45 -6.67
CA GLU A 103 7.31 -13.49 -5.59
C GLU A 103 7.87 -13.08 -4.23
N SER A 104 9.16 -13.33 -3.97
CA SER A 104 9.82 -12.98 -2.70
C SER A 104 10.22 -11.51 -2.60
N THR A 105 10.24 -10.79 -3.73
CA THR A 105 10.73 -9.41 -3.79
C THR A 105 9.89 -8.50 -2.90
N ALA A 106 10.54 -7.85 -1.92
CA ALA A 106 9.86 -6.99 -0.96
C ALA A 106 9.49 -5.62 -1.56
N LEU A 107 8.50 -4.94 -0.97
CA LEU A 107 8.05 -3.62 -1.44
C LEU A 107 9.20 -2.62 -1.57
N HIS A 108 10.11 -2.57 -0.59
CA HIS A 108 11.26 -1.66 -0.64
C HIS A 108 12.17 -1.91 -1.85
N GLN A 109 12.31 -3.17 -2.27
CA GLN A 109 13.09 -3.55 -3.45
C GLN A 109 12.34 -3.18 -4.72
N MET A 110 11.02 -3.44 -4.78
CA MET A 110 10.16 -3.02 -5.90
C MET A 110 10.25 -1.51 -6.13
N ILE A 111 10.03 -0.71 -5.08
CA ILE A 111 10.11 0.75 -5.17
C ILE A 111 11.49 1.22 -5.60
N THR A 112 12.56 0.63 -5.05
CA THR A 112 13.93 0.97 -5.43
C THR A 112 14.20 0.65 -6.91
N LYS A 113 13.76 -0.51 -7.39
CA LYS A 113 13.93 -0.93 -8.79
C LYS A 113 13.16 -0.01 -9.75
N ILE A 114 11.91 0.31 -9.44
CA ILE A 114 11.09 1.26 -10.23
C ILE A 114 11.76 2.63 -10.26
N CYS A 115 12.09 3.19 -9.11
CA CYS A 115 12.73 4.51 -9.02
C CYS A 115 14.05 4.60 -9.81
N ASN A 116 14.86 3.54 -9.78
CA ASN A 116 16.11 3.49 -10.52
C ASN A 116 15.88 3.37 -12.03
N LYS A 117 14.90 2.57 -12.46
CA LYS A 117 14.51 2.46 -13.88
C LYS A 117 14.00 3.80 -14.43
N MET A 118 13.20 4.52 -13.65
CA MET A 118 12.67 5.84 -13.99
C MET A 118 13.71 6.96 -13.90
N GLN A 119 14.92 6.69 -13.39
CA GLN A 119 15.97 7.69 -13.17
C GLN A 119 15.50 8.89 -12.32
N TYR A 120 14.60 8.65 -11.37
CA TYR A 120 14.12 9.71 -10.49
C TYR A 120 15.27 10.32 -9.67
N SER A 121 15.18 11.62 -9.39
CA SER A 121 16.15 12.31 -8.53
C SER A 121 16.15 11.73 -7.11
N GLU A 122 17.28 11.78 -6.40
CA GLU A 122 17.36 11.27 -5.01
C GLU A 122 16.31 11.89 -4.07
N LYS A 123 15.99 13.18 -4.29
CA LYS A 123 14.90 13.86 -3.56
C LYS A 123 13.56 13.16 -3.82
N LEU A 124 13.23 12.88 -5.08
CA LEU A 124 11.99 12.20 -5.45
C LEU A 124 11.98 10.74 -4.97
N LYS A 125 13.10 10.02 -5.07
CA LYS A 125 13.23 8.66 -4.51
C LYS A 125 12.90 8.66 -3.02
N LYS A 126 13.43 9.62 -2.25
CA LYS A 126 13.14 9.76 -0.82
C LYS A 126 11.65 10.05 -0.56
N SER A 127 11.03 10.92 -1.36
CA SER A 127 9.59 11.19 -1.26
C SER A 127 8.73 9.95 -1.56
N ILE A 128 9.07 9.19 -2.62
CA ILE A 128 8.36 7.96 -2.98
C ILE A 128 8.53 6.90 -1.88
N ARG A 129 9.74 6.74 -1.32
CA ARG A 129 9.96 5.85 -0.18
C ARG A 129 9.11 6.21 1.03
N GLY A 130 8.92 7.52 1.28
CA GLY A 130 8.01 8.03 2.30
C GLY A 130 6.54 7.73 1.99
N LEU A 131 6.11 7.93 0.74
CA LEU A 131 4.76 7.61 0.27
C LEU A 131 4.43 6.11 0.46
N PHE A 132 5.37 5.23 0.14
CA PHE A 132 5.17 3.78 0.32
C PHE A 132 5.52 3.26 1.72
N LEU A 133 5.72 4.16 2.69
CA LEU A 133 6.04 3.83 4.08
C LEU A 133 7.15 2.78 4.21
N VAL A 134 8.17 2.87 3.35
CA VAL A 134 9.17 1.80 3.18
C VAL A 134 9.92 1.49 4.46
N ASP A 135 10.36 2.52 5.18
CA ASP A 135 11.14 2.34 6.41
C ASP A 135 10.27 1.76 7.53
N PHE A 136 9.00 2.17 7.61
CA PHE A 136 8.01 1.67 8.56
C PHE A 136 7.73 0.19 8.30
N ARG A 137 7.36 -0.17 7.07
CA ARG A 137 7.11 -1.57 6.67
C ARG A 137 8.31 -2.46 6.97
N ASN A 138 9.51 -2.00 6.60
CA ASN A 138 10.72 -2.77 6.86
C ASN A 138 10.90 -3.03 8.35
N ALA A 139 10.77 -2.02 9.20
CA ALA A 139 10.90 -2.17 10.66
C ALA A 139 9.91 -3.19 11.22
N ILE A 140 8.66 -3.17 10.78
CA ILE A 140 7.65 -4.11 11.25
C ILE A 140 7.98 -5.53 10.77
N SER A 141 8.32 -5.69 9.50
CA SER A 141 8.64 -7.01 8.91
C SER A 141 9.88 -7.66 9.53
N THR A 142 10.83 -6.86 10.03
CA THR A 142 12.05 -7.34 10.71
C THR A 142 11.90 -7.39 12.23
N GLN A 143 10.70 -7.19 12.77
CA GLN A 143 10.43 -7.14 14.22
C GLN A 143 11.30 -6.10 14.96
N GLN A 144 11.66 -5.01 14.28
CA GLN A 144 12.41 -3.88 14.84
C GLN A 144 11.47 -2.77 15.29
N TYR A 145 10.50 -3.11 16.15
CA TYR A 145 9.58 -2.14 16.75
C TYR A 145 9.21 -2.52 18.19
N MET A 146 8.74 -1.55 18.96
CA MET A 146 8.22 -1.72 20.32
C MET A 146 6.95 -0.89 20.49
N ILE A 147 5.89 -1.50 21.04
CA ILE A 147 4.67 -0.80 21.43
C ILE A 147 4.74 -0.56 22.93
N TYR A 148 4.71 0.70 23.33
CA TYR A 148 4.68 1.12 24.71
C TYR A 148 3.25 1.41 25.16
N LYS A 149 3.04 1.34 26.48
CA LYS A 149 1.73 1.51 27.12
C LYS A 149 1.22 2.97 27.10
N ASN A 150 2.04 3.93 26.71
CA ASN A 150 1.75 5.36 26.64
C ASN A 150 1.39 5.83 25.22
N ASP A 151 0.68 4.98 24.47
CA ASP A 151 0.29 5.20 23.08
C ASP A 151 1.45 5.42 22.09
N ASP A 152 2.66 4.96 22.41
CA ASP A 152 3.87 5.19 21.61
C ASP A 152 4.33 3.89 20.93
N LEU A 153 4.37 3.88 19.61
CA LEU A 153 5.05 2.89 18.79
C LEU A 153 6.41 3.43 18.38
N VAL A 154 7.48 2.70 18.72
CA VAL A 154 8.84 3.05 18.32
C VAL A 154 9.37 2.03 17.33
N ILE A 155 9.76 2.48 16.13
CA ILE A 155 10.53 1.65 15.19
C ILE A 155 12.03 1.88 15.39
N TYR A 156 12.82 0.85 15.11
CA TYR A 156 14.28 0.83 15.32
C TYR A 156 14.70 1.36 16.71
N PRO A 157 14.15 0.84 17.82
CA PRO A 157 14.33 1.42 19.16
C PRO A 157 15.79 1.42 19.66
N LYS A 158 16.67 0.63 19.02
CA LYS A 158 18.09 0.49 19.35
C LYS A 158 19.02 1.28 18.42
N ASP A 159 18.50 1.99 17.43
CA ASP A 159 19.28 2.74 16.44
C ASP A 159 18.86 4.21 16.47
N ASP A 160 19.67 5.08 17.08
CA ASP A 160 19.32 6.49 17.25
C ASP A 160 19.22 7.28 15.93
N ALA A 161 19.83 6.79 14.84
CA ALA A 161 19.72 7.44 13.54
C ALA A 161 18.41 7.08 12.81
N LEU A 162 17.86 5.90 13.07
CA LEU A 162 16.65 5.38 12.42
C LEU A 162 15.40 5.39 13.32
N LYS A 163 15.58 5.60 14.63
CA LYS A 163 14.52 5.63 15.63
C LYS A 163 13.45 6.65 15.27
N LYS A 164 12.20 6.20 15.23
CA LYS A 164 11.03 7.08 15.05
C LYS A 164 9.93 6.65 16.00
N HIS A 165 9.25 7.65 16.56
CA HIS A 165 8.10 7.51 17.44
C HIS A 165 6.83 7.78 16.65
N PHE A 166 5.78 7.02 16.92
CA PHE A 166 4.47 7.15 16.30
C PHE A 166 3.41 7.02 17.38
N ASN A 167 2.51 7.99 17.42
CA ASN A 167 1.28 7.87 18.21
C ASN A 167 0.13 7.32 17.35
N ILE A 168 -1.02 7.08 17.96
CA ILE A 168 -2.22 6.57 17.28
C ILE A 168 -2.65 7.47 16.11
N LYS A 169 -2.50 8.80 16.23
CA LYS A 169 -2.85 9.72 15.15
C LYS A 169 -1.91 9.55 13.95
N ASP A 170 -0.61 9.39 14.18
CA ASP A 170 0.35 9.13 13.10
C ASP A 170 0.02 7.82 12.38
N LEU A 171 -0.41 6.80 13.12
CA LEU A 171 -0.87 5.53 12.54
C LEU A 171 -2.17 5.69 11.75
N ALA A 172 -3.14 6.45 12.25
CA ALA A 172 -4.36 6.75 11.52
C ALA A 172 -4.09 7.51 10.21
N ASP A 173 -3.15 8.45 10.23
CA ASP A 173 -2.70 9.18 9.03
C ASP A 173 -2.02 8.22 8.03
N TYR A 174 -1.23 7.25 8.51
CA TYR A 174 -0.63 6.19 7.68
C TYR A 174 -1.68 5.22 7.11
N SER A 175 -2.67 4.82 7.90
CA SER A 175 -3.82 4.02 7.45
C SER A 175 -4.56 4.73 6.33
N LEU A 176 -4.89 6.02 6.50
CA LEU A 176 -5.52 6.81 5.44
C LEU A 176 -4.64 6.92 4.19
N GLN A 177 -3.33 7.10 4.36
CA GLN A 177 -2.39 7.18 3.25
C GLN A 177 -2.39 5.90 2.41
N VAL A 178 -2.26 4.71 3.02
CA VAL A 178 -2.21 3.44 2.28
C VAL A 178 -3.55 3.08 1.63
N MET A 179 -4.68 3.39 2.27
CA MET A 179 -6.01 3.25 1.68
C MET A 179 -6.15 4.11 0.42
N THR A 180 -5.80 5.38 0.54
CA THR A 180 -5.86 6.35 -0.57
C THR A 180 -4.97 5.93 -1.74
N MET A 181 -3.79 5.38 -1.46
CA MET A 181 -2.91 4.84 -2.49
C MET A 181 -3.52 3.64 -3.20
N LEU A 182 -4.15 2.73 -2.45
CA LEU A 182 -4.81 1.58 -3.03
C LEU A 182 -6.00 2.02 -3.90
N GLU A 183 -6.82 2.98 -3.45
CA GLU A 183 -7.89 3.57 -4.26
C GLU A 183 -7.37 4.14 -5.58
N ALA A 184 -6.25 4.87 -5.55
CA ALA A 184 -5.60 5.37 -6.77
C ALA A 184 -5.12 4.25 -7.70
N MET A 185 -4.57 3.15 -7.15
CA MET A 185 -4.16 1.98 -7.94
C MET A 185 -5.35 1.30 -8.60
N ILE A 186 -6.46 1.17 -7.86
CA ILE A 186 -7.73 0.64 -8.36
C ILE A 186 -8.27 1.51 -9.49
N ASP A 187 -8.39 2.82 -9.26
CA ASP A 187 -8.93 3.76 -10.26
C ASP A 187 -8.05 3.85 -11.50
N TRP A 188 -6.72 3.86 -11.34
CA TRP A 188 -5.78 3.75 -12.46
C TRP A 188 -6.03 2.47 -13.26
N SER A 189 -6.13 1.34 -12.57
CA SER A 189 -6.42 0.06 -13.22
C SER A 189 -7.79 0.01 -13.89
N ASN A 190 -8.73 0.88 -13.51
CA ASN A 190 -10.06 1.01 -14.14
C ASN A 190 -10.09 2.05 -15.28
N GLY A 191 -8.93 2.53 -15.74
CA GLY A 191 -8.83 3.54 -16.80
C GLY A 191 -9.13 4.97 -16.31
N GLY A 192 -8.83 5.27 -15.06
CA GLY A 192 -8.95 6.61 -14.46
C GLY A 192 -10.38 7.03 -14.12
N LYS A 193 -11.36 6.13 -14.24
CA LYS A 193 -12.72 6.36 -13.76
C LYS A 193 -12.74 6.13 -12.25
N LYS A 194 -13.01 7.19 -11.48
CA LYS A 194 -13.29 7.04 -10.04
C LYS A 194 -14.38 5.99 -9.84
N SER A 195 -14.10 4.98 -9.02
CA SER A 195 -15.14 4.03 -8.63
C SER A 195 -16.34 4.81 -8.06
N VAL A 196 -17.50 4.68 -8.69
CA VAL A 196 -18.72 5.44 -8.33
C VAL A 196 -19.42 4.82 -7.12
N ASP A 197 -19.08 3.56 -6.80
CA ASP A 197 -19.68 2.80 -5.72
C ASP A 197 -18.76 2.71 -4.50
N SER A 198 -19.15 3.41 -3.43
CA SER A 198 -18.60 3.25 -2.08
C SER A 198 -19.03 1.93 -1.40
N SER A 199 -19.63 0.98 -2.15
CA SER A 199 -20.16 -0.25 -1.59
C SER A 199 -19.91 -1.47 -2.48
N THR A 200 -18.96 -2.30 -2.04
CA THR A 200 -18.83 -3.77 -2.20
C THR A 200 -18.80 -4.39 -3.63
N ASN A 201 -19.46 -3.86 -4.65
CA ASN A 201 -19.52 -4.45 -5.99
C ASN A 201 -18.35 -4.03 -6.91
N ALA A 202 -17.75 -2.86 -6.68
CA ALA A 202 -16.55 -2.39 -7.41
C ALA A 202 -15.28 -3.20 -7.06
N LEU A 203 -15.26 -3.84 -5.89
CA LEU A 203 -14.10 -4.59 -5.39
C LEU A 203 -14.02 -6.01 -6.00
N TYR A 204 -15.16 -6.64 -6.31
CA TYR A 204 -15.21 -7.91 -7.04
C TYR A 204 -14.96 -7.74 -8.55
N SER A 205 -15.29 -6.57 -9.11
CA SER A 205 -14.93 -6.24 -10.48
C SER A 205 -13.45 -5.86 -10.61
N LEU A 206 -12.80 -5.41 -9.53
CA LEU A 206 -11.40 -4.97 -9.53
C LEU A 206 -10.43 -5.94 -10.18
N VAL A 207 -10.42 -7.22 -9.79
CA VAL A 207 -9.48 -8.20 -10.35
C VAL A 207 -9.74 -8.42 -11.85
N ASN A 208 -11.01 -8.45 -12.24
CA ASN A 208 -11.43 -8.59 -13.63
C ASN A 208 -11.15 -7.31 -14.45
N ASP A 209 -11.31 -6.14 -13.86
CA ASP A 209 -11.10 -4.84 -14.49
C ASP A 209 -9.60 -4.53 -14.59
N MET A 210 -8.81 -4.80 -13.54
CA MET A 210 -7.35 -4.85 -13.55
C MET A 210 -6.86 -5.75 -14.68
N LYS A 211 -7.36 -6.99 -14.76
CA LYS A 211 -6.97 -7.93 -15.81
C LYS A 211 -7.30 -7.39 -17.20
N LYS A 212 -8.53 -6.93 -17.43
CA LYS A 212 -8.95 -6.37 -18.74
C LYS A 212 -8.11 -5.17 -19.14
N GLN A 213 -7.81 -4.26 -18.22
CA GLN A 213 -7.12 -3.01 -18.52
C GLN A 213 -5.64 -3.20 -18.71
N VAL A 214 -4.99 -4.03 -17.90
CA VAL A 214 -3.59 -4.37 -18.13
C VAL A 214 -3.45 -5.17 -19.43
N GLU A 215 -4.36 -6.09 -19.75
CA GLU A 215 -4.39 -6.78 -21.06
C GLU A 215 -4.65 -5.81 -22.23
N LEU A 216 -5.46 -4.76 -22.04
CA LEU A 216 -5.69 -3.71 -23.05
C LEU A 216 -4.45 -2.82 -23.24
N LEU A 217 -3.74 -2.49 -22.17
CA LEU A 217 -2.52 -1.70 -22.19
C LEU A 217 -1.37 -2.47 -22.86
N ASP A 218 -1.18 -3.73 -22.49
CA ASP A 218 -0.19 -4.64 -23.10
C ASP A 218 -0.40 -4.70 -24.62
N LYS A 219 -1.64 -4.92 -25.08
CA LYS A 219 -2.01 -4.91 -26.51
C LYS A 219 -1.83 -3.56 -27.21
N LYS A 220 -1.95 -2.44 -26.49
CA LYS A 220 -1.71 -1.10 -27.07
C LYS A 220 -0.21 -0.87 -27.26
N LEU A 221 0.60 -1.30 -26.30
CA LEU A 221 2.06 -1.20 -26.36
C LEU A 221 2.66 -2.11 -27.43
N ASP A 222 2.12 -3.32 -27.61
CA ASP A 222 2.49 -4.24 -28.71
C ASP A 222 2.23 -3.67 -30.12
N ARG A 223 1.37 -2.65 -30.26
CA ARG A 223 1.10 -1.98 -31.54
C ARG A 223 2.01 -0.78 -31.80
N LEU A 224 2.82 -0.38 -30.82
CA LEU A 224 3.76 0.72 -30.91
C LEU A 224 5.19 0.25 -31.24
N TYR A 225 5.41 -1.06 -31.26
CA TYR A 225 6.64 -1.74 -31.69
C TYR A 225 6.35 -2.68 -32.86
#